data_AF-A0A940CIC0-F1
#
_entry.id   AF-A0A940CIC0-F1
#
_cell.length_a   1.000
_cell.length_b   1.000
_cell.length_c   1.000
_cell.angle_alpha   90.00
_cell.angle_beta   90.00
_cell.angle_gamma   90.00
#
_symmetry.space_group_name_H-M   'P 1'
#
loop_
_entity.id
_entity.type
_entity.pdbx_description
1 polymer ?
#
loop_
_entity_poly.entity_id
_entity_poly.type
_entity_poly.pdbx_seq_one_letter_code
_entity_poly.pdbx_strand_id
1 'polypeptide(L)'
;MNTLILIPARMASLRFPNKPMALICGKPMIQRVWEQAMASNLGEVIVACSEKEVLECIMSLGGKAILTDPNLPSGTDRIFEAIKNKDNISEFDSIINLQGDMPIIDPFDIVKVNTPLLQGFDMGTLATELKDYQKNDSNVTKVRIDWIKKNTIGKAFDFFKSSKVTYDEVYHHVGIYSFRYETLKKFITLTPSINELNHKLEQWRALDARMTIGVSYVKDVPISVDTKKDLINVENIIKNKL
;
A
#
# COMPACT_ATOMS: atom_id res chain seq x y z
N MET A 1 -4.57 -6.55 -17.58
CA MET A 1 -3.55 -7.13 -16.69
C MET A 1 -4.28 -8.00 -15.70
N ASN A 2 -4.06 -9.32 -15.73
CA ASN A 2 -4.55 -10.20 -14.67
C ASN A 2 -3.83 -9.83 -13.37
N THR A 3 -4.57 -9.51 -12.32
CA THR A 3 -4.01 -8.89 -11.12
C THR A 3 -4.34 -9.70 -9.87
N LEU A 4 -3.35 -9.89 -9.00
CA LEU A 4 -3.52 -10.41 -7.66
C LEU A 4 -3.35 -9.26 -6.66
N ILE A 5 -4.39 -8.94 -5.89
CA ILE A 5 -4.32 -7.97 -4.81
C ILE A 5 -4.09 -8.71 -3.50
N LEU A 6 -3.02 -8.35 -2.82
CA LEU A 6 -2.66 -8.87 -1.50
C LEU A 6 -2.78 -7.77 -0.47
N ILE A 7 -3.51 -8.07 0.61
CA ILE A 7 -3.74 -7.14 1.71
C ILE A 7 -3.03 -7.68 2.94
N PRO A 8 -1.86 -7.15 3.33
CA PRO A 8 -1.20 -7.56 4.55
C PRO A 8 -1.94 -7.02 5.78
N ALA A 9 -2.16 -7.88 6.76
CA ALA A 9 -2.79 -7.53 8.03
C ALA A 9 -2.03 -8.15 9.22
N ARG A 10 -1.89 -7.36 10.28
CA ARG A 10 -1.40 -7.83 11.59
C ARG A 10 -2.04 -7.02 12.71
N MET A 11 -2.40 -7.69 13.80
CA MET A 11 -2.93 -7.05 15.00
C MET A 11 -1.82 -6.47 15.88
N ALA A 12 -0.61 -7.05 15.78
CA ALA A 12 0.59 -6.59 16.47
C ALA A 12 1.09 -5.22 15.93
N SER A 13 0.46 -4.15 16.40
CA SER A 13 0.88 -2.76 16.20
C SER A 13 1.02 -2.08 17.55
N LEU A 14 2.21 -1.56 17.86
CA LEU A 14 2.48 -0.83 19.10
C LEU A 14 1.66 0.47 19.18
N ARG A 15 1.48 1.14 18.03
CA ARG A 15 0.78 2.43 17.93
C ARG A 15 -0.74 2.28 17.99
N PHE A 16 -1.26 1.18 17.45
CA PHE A 16 -2.68 0.90 17.42
C PHE A 16 -2.93 -0.62 17.48
N PRO A 17 -2.97 -1.22 18.68
CA PRO A 17 -3.26 -2.63 18.84
C PRO A 17 -4.60 -3.01 18.22
N ASN A 18 -4.67 -4.21 17.63
CA ASN A 18 -5.89 -4.76 17.01
C ASN A 18 -6.44 -3.94 15.83
N LYS A 19 -5.62 -3.07 15.24
CA LYS A 19 -5.98 -2.13 14.16
C LYS A 19 -6.80 -2.76 13.01
N PRO A 20 -6.44 -3.94 12.44
CA PRO A 20 -7.25 -4.54 11.37
C PRO A 20 -8.70 -4.86 11.78
N MET A 21 -8.92 -5.19 13.06
CA MET A 21 -10.24 -5.52 13.61
C MET A 21 -10.94 -4.33 14.26
N ALA A 22 -10.32 -3.14 14.28
CA ALA A 22 -10.96 -1.93 14.78
C ALA A 22 -12.20 -1.62 13.92
N LEU A 23 -13.30 -1.34 14.60
CA LEU A 23 -14.59 -1.09 13.95
C LEU A 23 -14.65 0.34 13.40
N ILE A 24 -15.15 0.45 12.18
CA ILE A 24 -15.47 1.71 11.52
C ILE A 24 -16.93 1.58 11.08
N CYS A 25 -17.84 2.35 11.68
CA CYS A 25 -19.28 2.22 11.49
C CYS A 25 -19.75 0.74 11.51
N GLY A 26 -19.36 -0.01 12.55
CA GLY A 26 -19.78 -1.39 12.77
C GLY A 26 -19.09 -2.47 11.92
N LYS A 27 -18.23 -2.13 10.97
CA LYS A 27 -17.43 -3.10 10.19
C LYS A 27 -15.95 -3.07 10.58
N PRO A 28 -15.27 -4.22 10.70
CA PRO A 28 -13.81 -4.28 10.83
C PRO A 28 -13.10 -3.51 9.71
N MET A 29 -12.01 -2.82 10.05
CA MET A 29 -11.20 -2.08 9.09
C MET A 29 -10.73 -2.97 7.92
N ILE A 30 -10.27 -4.18 8.22
CA ILE A 30 -9.79 -5.12 7.20
C ILE A 30 -10.89 -5.54 6.22
N GLN A 31 -12.11 -5.72 6.71
CA GLN A 31 -13.28 -5.98 5.86
C GLN A 31 -13.49 -4.81 4.89
N ARG A 32 -13.39 -3.57 5.36
CA ARG A 32 -13.57 -2.39 4.48
C ARG A 32 -12.51 -2.32 3.40
N VAL A 33 -11.24 -2.56 3.74
CA VAL A 33 -10.15 -2.59 2.74
C VAL A 33 -10.38 -3.71 1.71
N TRP A 34 -10.77 -4.89 2.17
CA TRP A 34 -11.12 -6.01 1.29
C TRP A 34 -12.30 -5.68 0.37
N GLU A 35 -13.35 -5.03 0.88
CA GLU A 35 -14.49 -4.54 0.07
C GLU A 35 -14.04 -3.56 -1.03
N GLN A 36 -13.13 -2.62 -0.72
CA GLN A 36 -12.58 -1.69 -1.74
C GLN A 36 -11.72 -2.43 -2.79
N ALA A 37 -10.92 -3.40 -2.36
CA ALA A 37 -10.14 -4.23 -3.27
C ALA A 37 -11.03 -5.03 -4.23
N MET A 38 -12.09 -5.66 -3.72
CA MET A 38 -13.08 -6.37 -4.53
C MET A 38 -13.79 -5.42 -5.51
N ALA A 39 -14.17 -4.23 -5.06
CA ALA A 39 -14.82 -3.22 -5.90
C ALA A 39 -13.93 -2.70 -7.03
N SER A 40 -12.60 -2.85 -6.95
CA SER A 40 -11.68 -2.47 -8.04
C SER A 40 -11.80 -3.37 -9.27
N ASN A 41 -12.37 -4.58 -9.10
CA ASN A 41 -12.59 -5.56 -10.17
C ASN A 41 -11.33 -5.88 -11.00
N LEU A 42 -10.14 -5.84 -10.39
CA LEU A 42 -8.87 -6.09 -11.06
C LEU A 42 -8.48 -7.58 -11.15
N GLY A 43 -9.04 -8.42 -10.28
CA GLY A 43 -8.75 -9.84 -10.24
C GLY A 43 -8.90 -10.45 -8.85
N GLU A 44 -8.04 -11.40 -8.53
CA GLU A 44 -8.09 -12.14 -7.26
C GLU A 44 -7.65 -11.24 -6.08
N VAL A 45 -8.35 -11.34 -4.94
CA VAL A 45 -8.02 -10.62 -3.70
C VAL A 45 -7.77 -11.62 -2.59
N ILE A 46 -6.61 -11.51 -1.92
CA ILE A 46 -6.21 -12.36 -0.80
C ILE A 46 -5.75 -11.49 0.37
N VAL A 47 -6.27 -11.75 1.57
CA VAL A 47 -5.77 -11.14 2.81
C VAL A 47 -4.67 -12.03 3.40
N ALA A 48 -3.45 -11.50 3.52
CA ALA A 48 -2.32 -12.18 4.15
C ALA A 48 -2.20 -11.73 5.61
N CYS A 49 -2.54 -12.58 6.57
CA CYS A 49 -2.67 -12.22 7.98
C CYS A 49 -1.86 -13.13 8.91
N SER A 50 -1.65 -12.69 10.16
CA SER A 50 -0.97 -13.51 11.19
C SER A 50 -1.95 -14.14 12.16
N GLU A 51 -3.07 -13.45 12.42
CA GLU A 51 -4.05 -13.79 13.43
C GLU A 51 -5.27 -14.49 12.81
N LYS A 52 -5.78 -15.51 13.52
CA LYS A 52 -6.92 -16.32 13.05
C LYS A 52 -8.19 -15.49 12.95
N GLU A 53 -8.36 -14.53 13.84
CA GLU A 53 -9.51 -13.62 13.89
C GLU A 53 -9.68 -12.84 12.58
N VAL A 54 -8.57 -12.41 11.97
CA VAL A 54 -8.58 -11.74 10.66
C VAL A 54 -8.93 -12.71 9.55
N LEU A 55 -8.37 -13.92 9.58
CA LEU A 55 -8.67 -14.98 8.60
C LEU A 55 -10.16 -15.35 8.64
N GLU A 56 -10.69 -15.64 9.84
CA GLU A 56 -12.08 -16.02 10.06
C GLU A 56 -13.04 -14.91 9.65
N CYS A 57 -12.71 -13.65 9.96
CA CYS A 57 -13.48 -12.49 9.51
C CYS A 57 -13.63 -12.48 7.98
N ILE A 58 -12.54 -12.64 7.23
CA ILE A 58 -12.57 -12.58 5.76
C ILE A 58 -13.22 -13.83 5.15
N MET A 59 -12.94 -15.01 5.70
CA MET A 59 -13.58 -16.25 5.23
C MET A 59 -15.09 -16.25 5.46
N SER A 60 -15.57 -15.68 6.57
CA SER A 60 -17.02 -15.57 6.85
C SER A 60 -17.77 -14.70 5.83
N LEU A 61 -17.05 -13.81 5.13
CA LEU A 61 -17.56 -12.96 4.07
C LEU A 61 -17.43 -13.59 2.67
N GLY A 62 -16.96 -14.85 2.59
CA GLY A 62 -16.67 -15.53 1.33
C GLY A 62 -15.36 -15.09 0.65
N GLY A 63 -14.52 -14.33 1.36
CA GLY A 63 -13.21 -13.90 0.87
C GLY A 63 -12.13 -14.98 1.05
N LYS A 64 -10.93 -14.71 0.48
CA LYS A 64 -9.75 -15.55 0.66
C LYS A 64 -8.78 -14.89 1.65
N ALA A 65 -8.29 -15.67 2.61
CA ALA A 65 -7.25 -15.26 3.53
C ALA A 65 -6.24 -16.38 3.75
N ILE A 66 -4.97 -16.01 3.97
CA ILE A 66 -3.85 -16.92 4.18
C ILE A 66 -3.12 -16.52 5.46
N LEU A 67 -2.90 -17.49 6.35
CA LEU A 67 -2.05 -17.30 7.52
C LEU A 67 -0.58 -17.29 7.10
N THR A 68 0.15 -16.34 7.67
CA THR A 68 1.57 -16.10 7.41
C THR A 68 2.29 -15.97 8.75
N ASP A 69 3.61 -16.15 8.76
CA ASP A 69 4.40 -16.05 9.99
C ASP A 69 4.19 -14.67 10.67
N PRO A 70 3.82 -14.62 11.96
CA PRO A 70 3.68 -13.36 12.70
C PRO A 70 4.97 -12.54 12.77
N ASN A 71 6.13 -13.19 12.65
CA ASN A 71 7.46 -12.57 12.80
C ASN A 71 8.00 -11.95 11.51
N LEU A 72 7.25 -11.97 10.41
CA LEU A 72 7.68 -11.34 9.15
C LEU A 72 7.90 -9.83 9.35
N PRO A 73 9.03 -9.29 8.87
CA PRO A 73 9.48 -7.96 9.25
C PRO A 73 8.66 -6.84 8.61
N SER A 74 8.09 -7.07 7.42
CA SER A 74 7.30 -6.09 6.69
C SER A 74 5.98 -6.65 6.14
N GLY A 75 5.11 -5.75 5.70
CA GLY A 75 3.92 -6.12 4.93
C GLY A 75 4.29 -6.70 3.55
N THR A 76 5.41 -6.26 2.96
CA THR A 76 5.88 -6.77 1.66
C THR A 76 6.36 -8.22 1.77
N ASP A 77 7.10 -8.56 2.82
CA ASP A 77 7.49 -9.94 3.12
C ASP A 77 6.27 -10.83 3.36
N ARG A 78 5.25 -10.29 4.03
CA ARG A 78 3.99 -10.99 4.30
C ARG A 78 3.24 -11.36 3.04
N ILE A 79 3.08 -10.42 2.11
CA ILE A 79 2.39 -10.72 0.86
C ILE A 79 3.17 -11.73 0.00
N PHE A 80 4.50 -11.67 0.03
CA PHE A 80 5.31 -12.65 -0.70
C PHE A 80 5.21 -14.05 -0.09
N GLU A 81 5.28 -14.15 1.25
CA GLU A 81 5.13 -15.42 1.95
C GLU A 81 3.81 -16.11 1.60
N ALA A 82 2.73 -15.34 1.47
CA ALA A 82 1.41 -15.84 1.10
C ALA A 82 1.33 -16.42 -0.32
N ILE A 83 2.22 -16.03 -1.24
CA ILE A 83 2.14 -16.39 -2.67
C ILE A 83 3.35 -17.15 -3.22
N LYS A 84 4.44 -17.28 -2.45
CA LYS A 84 5.71 -17.87 -2.93
C LYS A 84 5.58 -19.29 -3.49
N ASN A 85 4.56 -20.03 -3.05
CA ASN A 85 4.25 -21.41 -3.46
C ASN A 85 2.93 -21.52 -4.23
N LYS A 86 2.40 -20.41 -4.77
CA LYS A 86 1.14 -20.43 -5.53
C LYS A 86 1.40 -20.96 -6.94
N ASP A 87 0.73 -22.06 -7.31
CA ASP A 87 0.97 -22.75 -8.58
C ASP A 87 0.71 -21.88 -9.81
N ASN A 88 -0.30 -21.02 -9.76
CA ASN A 88 -0.72 -20.18 -10.88
C ASN A 88 -0.14 -18.76 -10.81
N ILE A 89 0.98 -18.56 -10.09
CA ILE A 89 1.57 -17.22 -9.91
C ILE A 89 2.02 -16.57 -11.23
N SER A 90 2.41 -17.38 -12.21
CA SER A 90 2.83 -16.92 -13.54
C SER A 90 1.68 -16.38 -14.39
N GLU A 91 0.42 -16.61 -14.00
CA GLU A 91 -0.75 -16.07 -14.70
C GLU A 91 -1.01 -14.60 -14.36
N PHE A 92 -0.38 -14.07 -13.30
CA PHE A 92 -0.58 -12.69 -12.86
C PHE A 92 0.45 -11.75 -13.49
N ASP A 93 -0.06 -10.73 -14.19
CA ASP A 93 0.76 -9.65 -14.74
C ASP A 93 1.18 -8.65 -13.65
N SER A 94 0.38 -8.53 -12.59
CA SER A 94 0.57 -7.60 -11.49
C SER A 94 0.22 -8.23 -10.14
N ILE A 95 1.10 -8.00 -9.17
CA ILE A 95 0.88 -8.24 -7.75
C ILE A 95 0.77 -6.88 -7.07
N ILE A 96 -0.41 -6.57 -6.51
CA ILE A 96 -0.65 -5.34 -5.75
C ILE A 96 -0.48 -5.61 -4.26
N ASN A 97 0.34 -4.81 -3.60
CA ASN A 97 0.42 -4.68 -2.14
C ASN A 97 -0.51 -3.54 -1.70
N LEU A 98 -1.72 -3.87 -1.27
CA LEU A 98 -2.71 -2.92 -0.77
C LEU A 98 -2.71 -2.90 0.76
N GLN A 99 -2.27 -1.79 1.38
CA GLN A 99 -2.19 -1.73 2.84
C GLN A 99 -3.56 -1.99 3.50
N GLY A 100 -3.56 -2.85 4.52
CA GLY A 100 -4.75 -3.20 5.31
C GLY A 100 -5.33 -2.08 6.17
N ASP A 101 -4.87 -0.84 5.99
CA ASP A 101 -5.25 0.33 6.78
C ASP A 101 -5.79 1.50 5.97
N MET A 102 -6.13 1.28 4.70
CA MET A 102 -6.74 2.28 3.81
C MET A 102 -8.23 1.93 3.55
N PRO A 103 -9.11 1.94 4.56
CA PRO A 103 -10.49 1.42 4.46
C PRO A 103 -11.42 2.19 3.52
N ILE A 104 -10.99 3.37 3.07
CA ILE A 104 -11.74 4.26 2.17
C ILE A 104 -10.94 4.63 0.92
N ILE A 105 -9.94 3.81 0.56
CA ILE A 105 -9.27 3.96 -0.74
C ILE A 105 -10.29 3.84 -1.87
N ASP A 106 -10.20 4.73 -2.85
CA ASP A 106 -11.05 4.65 -4.04
C ASP A 106 -10.64 3.43 -4.89
N PRO A 107 -11.57 2.52 -5.22
CA PRO A 107 -11.30 1.40 -6.13
C PRO A 107 -10.66 1.82 -7.45
N PHE A 108 -11.00 2.98 -8.00
CA PHE A 108 -10.38 3.51 -9.22
C PHE A 108 -8.92 3.91 -9.04
N ASP A 109 -8.53 4.30 -7.82
CA ASP A 109 -7.12 4.60 -7.53
C ASP A 109 -6.30 3.32 -7.38
N ILE A 110 -6.89 2.23 -6.88
CA ILE A 110 -6.25 0.90 -6.90
C ILE A 110 -5.94 0.49 -8.35
N VAL A 111 -6.84 0.73 -9.30
CA VAL A 111 -6.59 0.46 -10.74
C VAL A 111 -5.37 1.23 -11.26
N LYS A 112 -5.22 2.50 -10.88
CA LYS A 112 -4.14 3.37 -11.38
C LYS A 112 -2.75 2.90 -10.96
N VAL A 113 -2.62 2.13 -9.87
CA VAL A 113 -1.31 1.64 -9.41
C VAL A 113 -0.64 0.71 -10.43
N ASN A 114 -1.39 0.13 -11.37
CA ASN A 114 -0.84 -0.69 -12.45
C ASN A 114 -0.33 0.12 -13.65
N THR A 115 -0.68 1.41 -13.78
CA THR A 115 -0.26 2.25 -14.91
C THR A 115 1.26 2.29 -15.09
N PRO A 116 2.09 2.42 -14.02
CA PRO A 116 3.54 2.33 -14.15
C PRO A 116 4.03 1.01 -14.75
N LEU A 117 3.48 -0.13 -14.37
CA LEU A 117 3.92 -1.43 -14.88
C LEU A 117 3.67 -1.56 -16.40
N LEU A 118 2.57 -0.97 -16.88
CA LEU A 118 2.25 -0.87 -18.32
C LEU A 118 3.24 0.00 -19.09
N GLN A 119 3.89 0.94 -18.41
CA GLN A 119 4.93 1.82 -18.99
C GLN A 119 6.35 1.25 -18.85
N GLY A 120 6.49 0.02 -18.34
CA GLY A 120 7.77 -0.67 -18.22
C GLY A 120 8.56 -0.36 -16.95
N PHE A 121 7.94 0.30 -15.96
CA PHE A 121 8.54 0.43 -14.63
C PHE A 121 8.56 -0.92 -13.90
N ASP A 122 9.56 -1.11 -13.04
CA ASP A 122 9.67 -2.31 -12.20
C ASP A 122 8.55 -2.35 -11.16
N MET A 123 8.27 -1.19 -10.55
CA MET A 123 7.29 -0.98 -9.49
C MET A 123 6.36 0.19 -9.84
N GLY A 124 5.09 0.08 -9.45
CA GLY A 124 4.15 1.19 -9.48
C GLY A 124 3.73 1.63 -8.09
N THR A 125 3.47 2.92 -7.89
CA THR A 125 2.86 3.48 -6.68
C THR A 125 1.99 4.69 -7.03
N LEU A 126 1.37 5.31 -6.04
CA LEU A 126 0.49 6.46 -6.20
C LEU A 126 1.02 7.68 -5.44
N ALA A 127 0.68 8.86 -5.94
CA ALA A 127 0.91 10.12 -5.24
C ALA A 127 -0.24 11.10 -5.45
N THR A 128 -0.40 12.01 -4.52
CA THR A 128 -1.45 13.03 -4.53
C THR A 128 -0.89 14.37 -4.08
N GLU A 129 -1.69 15.43 -4.20
CA GLU A 129 -1.28 16.77 -3.81
C GLU A 129 -0.93 16.82 -2.32
N LEU A 130 0.20 17.45 -2.00
CA LEU A 130 0.64 17.67 -0.63
C LEU A 130 0.01 18.94 -0.07
N LYS A 131 -0.87 18.80 0.93
CA LYS A 131 -1.49 19.96 1.58
C LYS A 131 -0.50 20.67 2.50
N ASP A 132 -0.66 21.98 2.68
CA ASP A 132 0.29 22.79 3.47
C ASP A 132 0.53 22.27 4.89
N TYR A 133 -0.53 21.87 5.58
CA TYR A 133 -0.42 21.33 6.94
C TYR A 133 0.33 19.99 7.00
N GLN A 134 0.46 19.28 5.87
CA GLN A 134 1.17 17.99 5.78
C GLN A 134 2.67 18.16 5.51
N LYS A 135 3.12 19.34 5.05
CA LYS A 135 4.52 19.58 4.67
C LYS A 135 5.50 19.22 5.79
N ASN A 136 5.15 19.57 7.03
CA ASN A 136 5.98 19.33 8.21
C ASN A 136 5.56 18.08 9.03
N ASP A 137 4.52 17.35 8.62
CA ASP A 137 4.04 16.17 9.35
C ASP A 137 4.92 14.96 9.07
N SER A 138 5.68 14.50 10.08
CA SER A 138 6.59 13.36 9.94
C SER A 138 5.89 12.01 9.76
N ASN A 139 4.56 11.93 9.92
CA ASN A 139 3.78 10.74 9.59
C ASN A 139 3.46 10.65 8.09
N VAL A 140 3.44 11.80 7.40
CA VAL A 140 3.20 11.87 5.96
C VAL A 140 4.52 11.60 5.23
N THR A 141 4.54 10.55 4.42
CA THR A 141 5.66 10.30 3.50
C THR A 141 5.47 11.16 2.26
N LYS A 142 6.53 11.87 1.89
CA LYS A 142 6.60 12.70 0.69
C LYS A 142 7.40 11.97 -0.38
N VAL A 143 7.07 12.27 -1.63
CA VAL A 143 7.80 11.79 -2.81
C VAL A 143 8.09 12.97 -3.73
N ARG A 144 9.28 12.94 -4.34
CA ARG A 144 9.63 13.82 -5.46
C ARG A 144 9.57 13.02 -6.75
N ILE A 145 8.94 13.62 -7.75
CA ILE A 145 8.54 12.94 -8.98
C ILE A 145 9.10 13.71 -10.16
N ASP A 146 9.83 13.01 -11.02
CA ASP A 146 10.18 13.49 -12.34
C ASP A 146 9.03 13.12 -13.30
N TRP A 147 8.24 14.11 -13.70
CA TRP A 147 7.01 13.88 -14.47
C TRP A 147 7.30 13.63 -15.94
N ILE A 148 6.94 12.43 -16.43
CA ILE A 148 6.90 12.12 -17.86
C ILE A 148 5.69 12.81 -18.50
N LYS A 149 4.55 12.71 -17.83
CA LYS A 149 3.32 13.46 -18.13
C LYS A 149 2.75 13.97 -16.82
N LYS A 150 2.75 15.30 -16.67
CA LYS A 150 2.34 16.00 -15.44
C LYS A 150 0.99 15.49 -14.94
N ASN A 151 0.92 15.20 -13.64
CA ASN A 151 -0.27 14.71 -12.95
C ASN A 151 -0.91 13.48 -13.62
N THR A 152 -0.11 12.65 -14.30
CA THR A 152 -0.56 11.39 -14.90
C THR A 152 0.41 10.26 -14.57
N ILE A 153 1.66 10.38 -15.00
CA ILE A 153 2.71 9.38 -14.81
C ILE A 153 4.07 10.05 -14.69
N GLY A 154 4.86 9.63 -13.71
CA GLY A 154 6.22 10.09 -13.50
C GLY A 154 7.09 9.02 -12.85
N LYS A 155 8.34 9.36 -12.58
CA LYS A 155 9.32 8.50 -11.91
C LYS A 155 9.65 9.07 -10.54
N ALA A 156 9.48 8.28 -9.49
CA ALA A 156 9.97 8.66 -8.17
C ALA A 156 11.50 8.60 -8.14
N PHE A 157 12.12 9.59 -7.53
CA PHE A 157 13.58 9.61 -7.34
C PHE A 157 14.01 9.93 -5.91
N ASP A 158 13.07 10.28 -5.02
CA ASP A 158 13.35 10.63 -3.62
C ASP A 158 12.09 10.44 -2.78
N PHE A 159 12.27 9.93 -1.55
CA PHE A 159 11.22 9.77 -0.55
C PHE A 159 11.71 10.21 0.83
N PHE A 160 10.89 10.98 1.53
CA PHE A 160 11.25 11.48 2.86
C PHE A 160 10.03 11.78 3.74
N LYS A 161 10.22 11.80 5.06
CA LYS A 161 9.19 12.22 6.03
C LYS A 161 9.40 13.65 6.52
N SER A 162 10.66 14.02 6.72
CA SER A 162 11.10 15.38 7.07
C SER A 162 12.33 15.75 6.25
N SER A 163 12.48 17.04 5.96
CA SER A 163 13.63 17.59 5.25
C SER A 163 13.98 18.96 5.84
N LYS A 164 15.28 19.26 5.93
CA LYS A 164 15.76 20.62 6.24
C LYS A 164 15.77 21.52 5.00
N VAL A 165 15.68 20.91 3.82
CA VAL A 165 15.67 21.57 2.52
C VAL A 165 14.23 21.65 2.03
N THR A 166 13.82 22.83 1.58
CA THR A 166 12.56 23.00 0.85
C THR A 166 12.77 22.53 -0.58
N TYR A 167 11.87 21.67 -1.05
CA TYR A 167 11.86 21.21 -2.43
C TYR A 167 10.60 21.72 -3.13
N ASP A 168 10.75 22.03 -4.40
CA ASP A 168 9.63 22.18 -5.32
C ASP A 168 9.15 20.79 -5.78
N GLU A 169 7.90 20.72 -6.25
CA GLU A 169 7.29 19.50 -6.80
C GLU A 169 7.31 18.29 -5.84
N VAL A 170 6.86 18.53 -4.60
CA VAL A 170 6.69 17.50 -3.57
C VAL A 170 5.23 17.07 -3.48
N TYR A 171 5.02 15.76 -3.42
CA TYR A 171 3.71 15.14 -3.36
C TYR A 171 3.58 14.26 -2.13
N HIS A 172 2.35 14.02 -1.68
CA HIS A 172 2.07 13.00 -0.68
C HIS A 172 2.12 11.63 -1.36
N HIS A 173 3.04 10.78 -0.91
CA HIS A 173 3.12 9.38 -1.33
C HIS A 173 2.03 8.52 -0.69
N VAL A 174 1.37 7.71 -1.50
CA VAL A 174 0.36 6.74 -1.06
C VAL A 174 0.98 5.34 -1.08
N GLY A 175 1.04 4.68 0.07
CA GLY A 175 1.76 3.42 0.29
C GLY A 175 1.17 2.14 -0.34
N ILE A 176 0.48 2.25 -1.46
CA ILE A 176 0.09 1.11 -2.30
C ILE A 176 1.16 0.88 -3.37
N TYR A 177 1.45 -0.37 -3.67
CA TYR A 177 2.43 -0.72 -4.69
C TYR A 177 1.92 -1.82 -5.63
N SER A 178 2.36 -1.76 -6.88
CA SER A 178 2.24 -2.87 -7.84
C SER A 178 3.63 -3.37 -8.23
N PHE A 179 3.72 -4.67 -8.48
CA PHE A 179 4.95 -5.35 -8.87
C PHE A 179 4.65 -6.37 -9.97
N ARG A 180 5.62 -6.63 -10.83
CA ARG A 180 5.71 -7.96 -11.46
C ARG A 180 6.19 -8.97 -10.42
N TYR A 181 5.79 -10.23 -10.53
CA TYR A 181 6.19 -11.25 -9.55
C TYR A 181 7.71 -11.35 -9.36
N GLU A 182 8.48 -11.39 -10.45
CA GLU A 182 9.95 -11.42 -10.39
C GLU A 182 10.55 -10.16 -9.75
N THR A 183 9.92 -9.00 -9.94
CA THR A 183 10.31 -7.76 -9.26
C THR A 183 10.10 -7.86 -7.76
N LEU A 184 8.92 -8.33 -7.32
CA LEU A 184 8.62 -8.52 -5.90
C LEU A 184 9.59 -9.53 -5.27
N LYS A 185 9.81 -10.67 -5.93
CA LYS A 185 10.76 -11.70 -5.52
C LYS A 185 12.19 -11.16 -5.41
N LYS A 186 12.63 -10.34 -6.36
CA LYS A 186 13.93 -9.67 -6.27
C LYS A 186 13.95 -8.71 -5.07
N PHE A 187 12.94 -7.86 -4.94
CA PHE A 187 12.88 -6.82 -3.90
C PHE A 187 13.03 -7.36 -2.48
N ILE A 188 12.28 -8.41 -2.13
CA ILE A 188 12.35 -9.03 -0.79
C ILE A 188 13.71 -9.69 -0.49
N THR A 189 14.46 -10.11 -1.52
CA THR A 189 15.77 -10.75 -1.33
C THR A 189 16.89 -9.72 -1.13
N LEU A 190 16.60 -8.44 -1.37
CA LEU A 190 17.55 -7.36 -1.13
C LEU A 190 17.74 -7.15 0.37
N THR A 191 19.00 -7.02 0.77
CA THR A 191 19.35 -6.52 2.09
C THR A 191 18.88 -5.08 2.25
N PRO A 192 18.38 -4.67 3.42
CA PRO A 192 18.03 -3.27 3.68
C PRO A 192 19.18 -2.33 3.35
N SER A 193 18.88 -1.26 2.62
CA SER A 193 19.90 -0.31 2.18
C SER A 193 20.22 0.72 3.26
N ILE A 194 21.36 1.42 3.12
CA ILE A 194 21.73 2.51 4.05
C ILE A 194 20.65 3.60 4.06
N ASN A 195 20.13 3.99 2.89
CA ASN A 195 19.08 5.01 2.81
C ASN A 195 17.77 4.52 3.41
N GLU A 196 17.40 3.26 3.19
CA GLU A 196 16.23 2.70 3.85
C GLU A 196 16.34 2.79 5.38
N LEU A 197 17.49 2.40 5.96
CA LEU A 197 17.68 2.45 7.41
C LEU A 197 17.63 3.88 7.95
N ASN A 198 18.24 4.82 7.23
CA ASN A 198 18.26 6.24 7.60
C ASN A 198 16.87 6.88 7.51
N HIS A 199 16.12 6.59 6.45
CA HIS A 199 14.81 7.19 6.17
C HIS A 199 13.64 6.41 6.78
N LYS A 200 13.86 5.15 7.16
CA LYS A 200 12.83 4.17 7.58
C LYS A 200 11.73 4.02 6.52
N LEU A 201 12.15 3.82 5.27
CA LEU A 201 11.30 3.78 4.08
C LEU A 201 11.83 2.72 3.09
N GLU A 202 11.14 1.60 2.97
CA GLU A 202 11.59 0.42 2.19
C GLU A 202 11.78 0.71 0.69
N GLN A 203 11.08 1.70 0.14
CA GLN A 203 11.23 2.10 -1.26
C GLN A 203 12.63 2.65 -1.60
N TRP A 204 13.41 3.09 -0.60
CA TRP A 204 14.83 3.39 -0.81
C TRP A 204 15.64 2.15 -1.16
N ARG A 205 15.28 0.97 -0.64
CA ARG A 205 15.91 -0.30 -1.01
C ARG A 205 15.78 -0.57 -2.50
N ALA A 206 14.61 -0.29 -3.06
CA ALA A 206 14.34 -0.41 -4.48
C ALA A 206 15.14 0.61 -5.31
N LEU A 207 15.12 1.89 -4.91
CA LEU A 207 15.88 2.95 -5.60
C LEU A 207 17.40 2.66 -5.59
N ASP A 208 17.96 2.27 -4.45
CA ASP A 208 19.38 1.96 -4.30
C ASP A 208 19.78 0.72 -5.12
N ALA A 209 18.87 -0.24 -5.29
CA ALA A 209 19.03 -1.40 -6.18
C ALA A 209 18.74 -1.10 -7.66
N ARG A 210 18.59 0.18 -8.02
CA ARG A 210 18.29 0.68 -9.38
C ARG A 210 16.98 0.17 -9.96
N MET A 211 16.03 -0.21 -9.11
CA MET A 211 14.67 -0.54 -9.52
C MET A 211 13.90 0.75 -9.78
N THR A 212 13.21 0.79 -10.90
CA THR A 212 12.44 1.96 -11.32
C THR A 212 11.07 1.96 -10.65
N ILE A 213 10.75 3.05 -9.96
CA ILE A 213 9.45 3.25 -9.31
C ILE A 213 8.69 4.31 -10.09
N GLY A 214 7.66 3.89 -10.82
CA GLY A 214 6.77 4.82 -11.48
C GLY A 214 5.61 5.23 -10.57
N VAL A 215 5.13 6.44 -10.75
CA VAL A 215 4.13 7.07 -9.88
C VAL A 215 2.96 7.54 -10.71
N SER A 216 1.75 7.09 -10.36
CA SER A 216 0.50 7.63 -10.90
C SER A 216 -0.11 8.65 -9.96
N TYR A 217 -0.60 9.75 -10.53
CA TYR A 217 -1.26 10.79 -9.75
C TYR A 217 -2.72 10.42 -9.45
N VAL A 218 -3.14 10.67 -8.21
CA VAL A 218 -4.53 10.55 -7.76
C VAL A 218 -4.99 11.82 -7.08
N LYS A 219 -6.27 12.18 -7.28
CA LYS A 219 -6.82 13.47 -6.87
C LYS A 219 -6.97 13.57 -5.35
N ASP A 220 -7.43 12.49 -4.72
CA ASP A 220 -7.73 12.47 -3.31
C ASP A 220 -6.73 11.62 -2.53
N VAL A 221 -6.50 11.99 -1.29
CA VAL A 221 -5.64 11.23 -0.38
C VAL A 221 -6.45 10.07 0.20
N PRO A 222 -6.12 8.80 -0.07
CA PRO A 222 -6.64 7.71 0.74
C PRO A 222 -6.12 7.87 2.17
N ILE A 223 -7.02 7.96 3.13
CA ILE A 223 -6.65 8.14 4.53
C ILE A 223 -6.23 6.79 5.10
N SER A 224 -4.94 6.66 5.42
CA SER A 224 -4.43 5.54 6.22
C SER A 224 -4.76 5.75 7.69
N VAL A 225 -5.22 4.70 8.37
CA VAL A 225 -5.64 4.77 9.79
C VAL A 225 -4.50 4.34 10.71
N ASP A 226 -3.62 5.25 11.13
CA ASP A 226 -2.50 4.90 12.03
C ASP A 226 -2.78 5.17 13.51
N THR A 227 -3.79 6.00 13.80
CA THR A 227 -4.16 6.42 15.15
C THR A 227 -5.67 6.33 15.36
N LYS A 228 -6.11 6.45 16.62
CA LYS A 228 -7.53 6.59 16.95
C LYS A 228 -8.16 7.84 16.33
N LYS A 229 -7.38 8.92 16.16
CA LYS A 229 -7.86 10.15 15.51
C LYS A 229 -8.18 9.89 14.04
N ASP A 230 -7.33 9.14 13.35
CA ASP A 230 -7.55 8.77 11.95
C ASP A 230 -8.78 7.88 11.80
N LEU A 231 -8.99 6.94 12.74
CA LEU A 231 -10.17 6.08 12.78
C LEU A 231 -11.46 6.92 12.86
N ILE A 232 -11.51 7.87 13.80
CA ILE A 232 -12.66 8.78 13.99
C ILE A 232 -12.88 9.63 12.73
N ASN A 233 -11.80 10.15 12.13
CA ASN A 233 -11.89 10.93 10.90
C ASN A 233 -12.50 10.11 9.75
N VAL A 234 -12.02 8.89 9.55
CA VAL A 234 -12.57 7.97 8.54
C VAL A 234 -14.03 7.63 8.83
N GLU A 235 -14.38 7.39 10.09
CA GLU A 235 -15.75 7.10 10.49
C GLU A 235 -16.70 8.26 10.16
N ASN A 236 -16.29 9.50 10.45
CA ASN A 236 -17.05 10.70 10.13
C ASN A 236 -17.22 10.90 8.61
N ILE A 237 -16.17 10.63 7.82
CA ILE A 237 -16.24 10.70 6.35
C ILE A 237 -17.27 9.72 5.80
N ILE A 238 -17.29 8.49 6.32
CA ILE A 238 -18.26 7.47 5.91
C ILE A 238 -19.68 7.90 6.30
N LYS A 239 -19.89 8.37 7.54
CA LYS A 239 -21.20 8.85 8.01
C LYS A 239 -21.74 10.02 7.18
N ASN A 240 -20.88 10.92 6.72
CA ASN A 240 -21.28 12.08 5.92
C ASN A 240 -21.58 11.73 4.45
N LYS A 241 -21.25 10.52 3.99
CA LYS A 241 -21.56 10.01 2.64
C LYS A 241 -22.82 9.13 2.61
N LEU A 242 -23.33 8.73 3.78
CA LEU A 242 -24.58 7.99 3.97
C LEU A 242 -25.75 8.97 4.10
#